data_AF-A0A5J9SUJ7-F1
#
_entry.id   AF-A0A5J9SUJ7-F1
#
_cell.length_a   1.000
_cell.length_b   1.000
_cell.length_c   1.000
_cell.angle_alpha   90.00
_cell.angle_beta   90.00
_cell.angle_gamma   90.00
#
_symmetry.space_group_name_H-M   'P 1'
#
loop_
_entity.id
_entity.type
_entity.pdbx_description
1 polymer ?
#
loop_
_entity_poly.entity_id
_entity_poly.type
_entity_poly.pdbx_seq_one_letter_code
_entity_poly.pdbx_strand_id
1 'polypeptide(L)'
;MAANNPEEKAEVLRGVADDIVGDEDLPQLLREKANPFCFDGFEPSGNMNIAQGIGTVTRVNKMVRAGFRVKIVIADWFALLNKKMGGGL
;
A
#
# COMPACT_ATOMS: atom_id res chain seq x y z
N MET A 1 -19.20 3.39 1.54
CA MET A 1 -19.75 2.06 1.23
C MET A 1 -18.58 1.17 0.81
N ALA A 2 -18.60 -0.13 1.12
CA ALA A 2 -17.58 -1.04 0.63
C ALA A 2 -17.73 -1.19 -0.89
N ALA A 3 -16.61 -1.28 -1.62
CA ALA A 3 -16.64 -1.64 -3.04
C ALA A 3 -17.14 -3.08 -3.16
N ASN A 4 -18.25 -3.28 -3.86
CA ASN A 4 -19.02 -4.52 -3.86
C ASN A 4 -18.74 -5.42 -5.07
N ASN A 5 -17.99 -4.94 -6.06
CA ASN A 5 -17.58 -5.73 -7.24
C ASN A 5 -16.12 -5.46 -7.63
N PRO A 6 -15.50 -6.34 -8.45
CA PRO A 6 -14.11 -6.21 -8.89
C PRO A 6 -13.79 -4.86 -9.56
N GLU A 7 -14.70 -4.36 -10.39
CA GLU A 7 -14.53 -3.08 -11.11
C GLU A 7 -14.47 -1.89 -10.14
N GLU A 8 -15.36 -1.81 -9.14
CA GLU A 8 -15.31 -0.77 -8.09
C GLU A 8 -14.02 -0.84 -7.27
N LYS A 9 -13.51 -2.05 -7.01
CA LYS A 9 -12.23 -2.24 -6.31
C LYS A 9 -11.05 -1.77 -7.17
N ALA A 10 -11.10 -1.99 -8.49
CA ALA A 10 -10.10 -1.50 -9.42
C ALA A 10 -10.08 0.03 -9.45
N GLU A 11 -11.24 0.69 -9.50
CA GLU A 11 -11.34 2.16 -9.44
C GLU A 11 -10.76 2.74 -8.15
N VAL A 12 -10.93 2.05 -7.01
CA VAL A 12 -10.28 2.47 -5.75
C VAL A 12 -8.76 2.42 -5.87
N LEU A 13 -8.20 1.37 -6.48
CA LEU A 13 -6.75 1.26 -6.71
C LEU A 13 -6.24 2.32 -7.69
N ARG A 14 -6.98 2.57 -8.77
CA ARG A 14 -6.68 3.65 -9.72
C ARG A 14 -6.69 5.03 -9.06
N GLY A 15 -7.62 5.27 -8.14
CA GLY A 15 -7.71 6.53 -7.41
C GLY A 15 -6.71 6.72 -6.26
N VAL A 16 -5.87 5.72 -5.93
CA VAL A 16 -4.77 5.87 -4.96
C VAL A 16 -3.39 5.91 -5.60
N ALA A 17 -3.28 5.52 -6.86
CA ALA A 17 -2.04 5.45 -7.62
C ALA A 17 -1.93 6.65 -8.57
N ASP A 18 -0.70 7.12 -8.78
CA ASP A 18 -0.38 8.09 -9.83
C ASP A 18 0.02 7.38 -11.15
N ASP A 19 0.59 6.18 -11.02
CA ASP A 19 0.97 5.30 -12.12
C ASP A 19 0.63 3.84 -11.78
N ILE A 20 0.26 3.06 -12.80
CA ILE A 20 -0.20 1.68 -12.66
C ILE A 20 0.40 0.84 -13.78
N VAL A 21 1.13 -0.20 -13.37
CA VAL A 21 1.66 -1.21 -14.28
C VAL A 21 0.77 -2.45 -14.23
N GLY A 22 0.29 -2.92 -15.39
CA GLY A 22 -0.58 -4.10 -15.50
C GLY A 22 -2.05 -3.83 -15.12
N ASP A 23 -2.58 -2.63 -15.42
CA ASP A 23 -3.99 -2.29 -15.15
C ASP A 23 -4.97 -3.20 -15.91
N GLU A 24 -4.54 -3.74 -17.05
CA GLU A 24 -5.29 -4.71 -17.85
C GLU A 24 -5.53 -6.05 -17.12
N ASP A 25 -4.62 -6.46 -16.23
CA ASP A 25 -4.69 -7.71 -15.49
C ASP A 25 -5.47 -7.57 -14.17
N LEU A 26 -5.64 -6.32 -13.70
CA LEU A 26 -6.24 -6.01 -12.41
C LEU A 26 -7.68 -6.55 -12.27
N PRO A 27 -8.58 -6.45 -13.27
CA PRO A 27 -9.93 -7.01 -13.17
C PRO A 27 -9.91 -8.53 -12.97
N GLN A 28 -9.02 -9.24 -13.65
CA GLN A 28 -8.91 -10.69 -13.52
C GLN A 28 -8.42 -11.09 -12.12
N LEU A 29 -7.37 -10.42 -11.62
CA LEU A 29 -6.86 -10.62 -10.26
C LEU A 29 -7.96 -10.43 -9.20
N LEU A 30 -8.78 -9.40 -9.35
CA LEU A 30 -9.85 -9.05 -8.39
C LEU A 30 -11.07 -9.99 -8.47
N ARG A 31 -11.28 -10.67 -9.61
CA ARG A 31 -12.27 -11.77 -9.72
C ARG A 31 -11.77 -13.05 -9.05
N GLU A 32 -10.48 -13.35 -9.17
CA GLU A 32 -9.89 -14.58 -8.62
C GLU A 32 -9.63 -14.49 -7.12
N LYS A 33 -9.32 -13.30 -6.60
CA LYS A 33 -8.95 -13.07 -5.20
C LYS A 33 -9.93 -12.12 -4.54
N ALA A 34 -10.80 -12.66 -3.69
CA ALA A 34 -11.81 -11.87 -2.98
C ALA A 34 -11.21 -10.72 -2.14
N ASN A 35 -10.12 -10.99 -1.39
CA ASN A 35 -9.48 -10.04 -0.48
C ASN A 35 -7.94 -10.05 -0.69
N PRO A 36 -7.44 -9.47 -1.79
CA PRO A 36 -6.02 -9.48 -2.09
C PRO A 36 -5.24 -8.62 -1.09
N PHE A 37 -3.94 -8.93 -0.96
CA PHE A 37 -3.03 -8.16 -0.14
C PHE A 37 -2.40 -7.03 -0.94
N CYS A 38 -2.50 -5.81 -0.41
CA CYS A 38 -1.66 -4.68 -0.81
C CYS A 38 -0.53 -4.53 0.22
N PHE A 39 0.62 -4.01 -0.20
CA PHE A 39 1.72 -3.70 0.71
C PHE A 39 2.22 -2.27 0.49
N ASP A 40 2.56 -1.61 1.58
CA ASP A 40 3.30 -0.33 1.58
C ASP A 40 4.45 -0.50 2.59
N GLY A 41 5.65 -0.07 2.22
CA GLY A 41 6.86 -0.36 2.98
C GLY A 41 7.71 0.89 3.18
N PHE A 42 8.35 1.00 4.34
CA PHE A 42 9.27 2.10 4.61
C PHE A 42 10.44 1.66 5.48
N GLU A 43 11.58 2.31 5.25
CA GLU A 43 12.77 2.22 6.10
C GLU A 43 12.65 3.17 7.29
N PRO A 44 12.74 2.68 8.55
CA PRO A 44 12.92 3.55 9.71
C PRO A 44 14.18 4.42 9.55
N SER A 45 13.99 5.74 9.49
CA SER A 45 15.05 6.67 9.06
C SER A 45 15.07 8.00 9.82
N GLY A 46 14.50 8.01 11.04
CA GLY A 46 14.39 9.19 11.89
C GLY A 46 12.95 9.68 11.96
N ASN A 47 12.75 10.99 11.76
CA ASN A 47 11.42 11.59 11.81
C ASN A 47 10.57 11.18 10.59
N MET A 48 9.32 10.82 10.86
CA MET A 48 8.34 10.53 9.82
C MET A 48 7.80 11.84 9.21
N ASN A 49 7.83 11.96 7.90
CA ASN A 49 7.23 13.10 7.22
C ASN A 49 5.71 12.93 7.04
N ILE A 50 5.00 14.01 6.70
CA ILE A 50 3.53 14.00 6.56
C ILE A 50 3.04 13.06 5.46
N ALA A 51 3.82 12.85 4.39
CA ALA A 51 3.45 11.94 3.31
C ALA A 51 3.53 10.47 3.74
N GLN A 52 4.53 10.10 4.55
CA GLN A 52 4.69 8.77 5.14
C GLN A 52 3.65 8.49 6.22
N GLY A 53 3.25 9.51 6.99
CA GLY A 53 2.19 9.37 8.00
C GLY A 53 0.80 9.47 7.40
N ILE A 54 0.35 10.70 7.16
CA ILE A 54 -1.01 11.02 6.73
C ILE A 54 -1.29 10.47 5.32
N GLY A 55 -0.32 10.58 4.41
CA GLY A 55 -0.48 10.08 3.04
C GLY A 55 -0.71 8.57 3.00
N THR A 56 0.14 7.79 3.68
CA THR A 56 -0.05 6.34 3.81
C THR A 56 -1.37 5.99 4.48
N VAL A 57 -1.71 6.59 5.62
CA VAL A 57 -3.00 6.32 6.30
C VAL A 57 -4.20 6.62 5.38
N THR A 58 -4.15 7.69 4.60
CA THR A 58 -5.22 8.06 3.67
C THR A 58 -5.42 7.00 2.58
N ARG A 59 -4.33 6.54 1.95
CA ARG A 59 -4.37 5.49 0.92
C ARG A 59 -4.78 4.13 1.51
N VAL A 60 -4.18 3.73 2.64
CA VAL A 60 -4.48 2.48 3.34
C VAL A 60 -5.97 2.41 3.71
N ASN A 61 -6.53 3.49 4.25
CA ASN A 61 -7.94 3.51 4.62
C ASN A 61 -8.89 3.37 3.42
N LYS A 62 -8.55 3.96 2.27
CA LYS A 62 -9.32 3.76 1.03
C LYS A 62 -9.31 2.28 0.62
N MET A 63 -8.12 1.66 0.61
CA MET A 63 -7.95 0.23 0.29
C MET A 63 -8.69 -0.69 1.29
N VAL A 64 -8.52 -0.50 2.59
CA VAL A 64 -9.19 -1.32 3.62
C VAL A 64 -10.72 -1.21 3.49
N ARG A 65 -11.26 0.00 3.28
CA ARG A 65 -12.69 0.19 3.05
C ARG A 65 -13.21 -0.49 1.77
N ALA A 66 -12.37 -0.66 0.76
CA ALA A 66 -12.68 -1.40 -0.46
C ALA A 66 -12.47 -2.92 -0.35
N GLY A 67 -12.16 -3.45 0.84
CA GLY A 67 -12.03 -4.88 1.10
C GLY A 67 -10.65 -5.47 0.83
N PHE A 68 -9.63 -4.62 0.66
CA PHE A 68 -8.24 -5.07 0.58
C PHE A 68 -7.65 -5.31 1.97
N ARG A 69 -6.73 -6.26 2.07
CA ARG A 69 -5.88 -6.41 3.26
C ARG A 69 -4.58 -5.67 3.03
N VAL A 70 -4.24 -4.71 3.88
CA VAL A 70 -2.99 -3.95 3.72
C VAL A 70 -1.95 -4.41 4.74
N LYS A 71 -0.74 -4.72 4.27
CA LYS A 71 0.42 -4.98 5.10
C LYS A 71 1.35 -3.76 5.08
N ILE A 72 1.63 -3.20 6.25
CA ILE A 72 2.67 -2.18 6.39
C ILE A 72 3.98 -2.90 6.73
N VAL A 73 4.95 -2.80 5.83
CA VAL A 73 6.25 -3.45 5.97
C VAL A 73 7.23 -2.46 6.58
N ILE A 74 7.67 -2.75 7.81
CA ILE A 74 8.75 -2.02 8.46
C ILE A 74 10.05 -2.67 7.99
N ALA A 75 10.78 -1.98 7.11
CA ALA A 75 12.00 -2.48 6.48
C ALA A 75 13.24 -2.14 7.33
N ASP A 76 13.28 -2.64 8.56
CA ASP A 76 14.35 -2.41 9.55
C ASP A 76 15.71 -2.95 9.09
N TRP A 77 15.75 -4.16 8.53
CA TRP A 77 16.99 -4.73 8.00
C TRP A 77 17.53 -3.91 6.81
N PHE A 78 16.65 -3.43 5.94
CA PHE A 78 17.05 -2.55 4.83
C PHE A 78 17.58 -1.22 5.35
N ALA A 79 16.95 -0.66 6.38
CA ALA A 79 17.45 0.54 7.04
C ALA A 79 18.86 0.30 7.64
N LEU A 80 19.13 -0.89 8.21
CA LEU A 80 20.44 -1.27 8.73
C LEU A 80 21.48 -1.39 7.61
N LEU A 81 21.15 -2.09 6.53
CA LEU A 81 22.02 -2.24 5.35
C LEU A 81 22.36 -0.87 4.74
N ASN A 82 21.40 0.05 4.73
CA ASN A 82 21.57 1.42 4.24
C ASN A 82 22.21 2.37 5.26
N LYS A 83 22.68 1.85 6.40
CA LYS A 83 23.32 2.63 7.48
C LYS A 83 22.46 3.81 7.96
N LYS A 84 21.13 3.67 7.90
CA LYS A 84 20.21 4.62 8.55
C LYS A 84 20.54 4.64 10.05
N MET A 85 20.25 5.76 10.71
CA MET A 85 20.54 5.95 12.14
C MET A 85 22.02 5.73 12.52
N GLY A 86 22.95 5.96 11.58
CA GLY A 86 24.38 5.74 11.81
C GLY A 86 24.79 4.26 11.87
N GLY A 87 23.91 3.34 11.43
CA GLY A 87 24.14 1.89 11.49
C GLY A 87 23.79 1.25 12.85
N GLY A 88 23.24 2.03 13.78
CA GLY A 88 22.63 1.53 15.01
C GLY A 88 21.10 1.59 14.89
N LEU A 89 20.49 0.45 14.59
CA LEU A 89 19.03 0.23 14.63
C LEU A 89 18.70 -0.76 15.74
#